data_AF-A0A8J5T3F5-F1
#
_entry.id   AF-A0A8J5T3F5-F1
#
_cell.length_a   1.000
_cell.length_b   1.000
_cell.length_c   1.000
_cell.angle_alpha   90.00
_cell.angle_beta   90.00
_cell.angle_gamma   90.00
#
_symmetry.space_group_name_H-M   'P 1'
#
loop_
_entity.id
_entity.type
_entity.pdbx_description
1 polymer ?
#
loop_
_entity_poly.entity_id
_entity_poly.type
_entity_poly.pdbx_seq_one_letter_code
_entity_poly.pdbx_strand_id
1 'polypeptide(L)'
;MQLAVANKIIIPEAVAVKFPDLAVQSTDGRTLNLPLVVPLRNDDHEAGNAVVSQNGDRKSSDLVVPDASLLCLSFRASSHKMAESWSLPFLDAFSSTGNIQVYEVSFIDIWLLSSSLWRRALLKFMRRSDDPQRNVVYSFGDHYYFRQKLRIINLLTGYIYLVDRLGRVRWEGSGSATQEELSSLTACASVLLDAGKTRLDDK
;
A
#
# COMPACT_ATOMS: atom_id res chain seq x y z
N MET A 1 20.73 -5.03 3.52
CA MET A 1 20.90 -4.55 4.90
C MET A 1 19.51 -4.33 5.49
N GLN A 2 19.18 -5.10 6.51
CA GLN A 2 17.94 -5.00 7.28
C GLN A 2 18.16 -4.01 8.43
N LEU A 3 17.20 -3.11 8.67
CA LEU A 3 17.31 -2.09 9.73
C LEU A 3 16.69 -2.57 11.05
N ALA A 4 15.66 -3.39 10.98
CA ALA A 4 14.96 -3.95 12.14
C ALA A 4 14.36 -5.31 11.78
N VAL A 5 14.31 -6.21 12.77
CA VAL A 5 13.61 -7.51 12.67
C VAL A 5 12.12 -7.23 12.49
N ALA A 6 11.48 -7.92 11.56
CA ALA A 6 10.04 -7.76 11.35
C ALA A 6 9.24 -8.17 12.60
N ASN A 7 8.03 -7.63 12.72
CA ASN A 7 7.14 -8.00 13.82
C ASN A 7 6.83 -9.51 13.77
N LYS A 8 6.82 -10.18 14.92
CA LYS A 8 6.49 -11.62 14.99
C LYS A 8 5.00 -11.89 15.17
N ILE A 9 4.30 -10.92 15.74
CA ILE A 9 2.88 -10.98 16.07
C ILE A 9 2.16 -9.79 15.47
N ILE A 10 0.85 -9.95 15.26
CA ILE A 10 0.01 -8.87 14.77
C ILE A 10 -0.05 -7.74 15.79
N ILE A 11 0.05 -6.50 15.32
CA ILE A 11 -0.13 -5.31 16.16
C ILE A 11 -1.61 -5.25 16.56
N PRO A 12 -1.93 -5.21 17.87
CA PRO A 12 -3.30 -5.08 18.33
C PRO A 12 -3.95 -3.79 17.84
N GLU A 13 -5.25 -3.87 17.56
CA GLU A 13 -6.04 -2.74 17.06
C GLU A 13 -5.94 -1.48 17.96
N ALA A 14 -5.93 -1.66 19.28
CA ALA A 14 -5.88 -0.55 20.25
C ALA A 14 -4.60 0.29 20.18
N VAL A 15 -3.52 -0.23 19.61
CA VAL A 15 -2.21 0.44 19.50
C VAL A 15 -1.76 0.62 18.04
N ALA A 16 -2.56 0.16 17.08
CA ALA A 16 -2.24 0.22 15.67
C ALA A 16 -2.32 1.67 15.16
N VAL A 17 -1.26 2.12 14.51
CA VAL A 17 -1.17 3.48 13.96
C VAL A 17 -1.77 3.54 12.56
N LYS A 18 -2.39 4.67 12.20
CA LYS A 18 -2.89 4.89 10.84
C LYS A 18 -1.72 5.03 9.87
N PHE A 19 -1.75 4.31 8.75
CA PHE A 19 -0.79 4.50 7.68
C PHE A 19 -1.00 5.91 7.06
N PRO A 20 0.05 6.72 6.88
CA PRO A 20 -0.09 8.05 6.31
C PRO A 20 -0.66 8.03 4.90
N ASP A 21 -1.54 8.98 4.60
CA ASP A 21 -2.12 9.08 3.26
C ASP A 21 -1.03 9.28 2.20
N LEU A 22 -1.06 8.47 1.15
CA LEU A 22 -0.07 8.43 0.10
C LEU A 22 -0.75 8.41 -1.27
N ALA A 23 -0.61 9.50 -2.00
CA ALA A 23 -1.06 9.58 -3.39
C ALA A 23 -0.13 8.76 -4.28
N VAL A 24 -0.70 7.85 -5.06
CA VAL A 24 0.03 7.01 -6.01
C VAL A 24 -0.67 6.99 -7.36
N GLN A 25 0.10 6.68 -8.40
CA GLN A 25 -0.35 6.62 -9.78
C GLN A 25 0.09 5.31 -10.43
N SER A 26 -0.81 4.65 -11.13
CA SER A 26 -0.52 3.46 -11.94
C SER A 26 -0.06 3.83 -13.35
N THR A 27 0.48 2.85 -14.08
CA THR A 27 1.00 3.07 -15.45
C THR A 27 -0.08 3.46 -16.46
N ASP A 28 -1.35 3.13 -16.20
CA ASP A 28 -2.50 3.56 -16.99
C ASP A 28 -2.93 5.02 -16.69
N GLY A 29 -2.23 5.69 -15.77
CA GLY A 29 -2.47 7.07 -15.39
C GLY A 29 -3.53 7.26 -14.30
N ARG A 30 -4.19 6.18 -13.83
CA ARG A 30 -5.14 6.28 -12.71
C ARG A 30 -4.41 6.67 -11.44
N THR A 31 -5.07 7.50 -10.64
CA THR A 31 -4.56 7.94 -9.35
C THR A 31 -5.41 7.36 -8.24
N LEU A 32 -4.78 6.98 -7.14
CA LEU A 32 -5.44 6.45 -5.95
C LEU A 32 -4.68 6.92 -4.70
N ASN A 33 -5.39 7.00 -3.57
CA ASN A 33 -4.78 7.31 -2.28
C ASN A 33 -4.71 6.03 -1.45
N LEU A 34 -3.51 5.69 -1.00
CA LEU A 34 -3.28 4.60 -0.05
C LEU A 34 -3.27 5.14 1.38
N PRO A 35 -3.73 4.36 2.37
CA PRO A 35 -4.35 3.05 2.20
C PRO A 35 -5.77 3.18 1.65
N LEU A 36 -6.28 2.15 0.98
CA LEU A 36 -7.70 2.10 0.63
C LEU A 36 -8.50 1.87 1.93
N VAL A 37 -9.30 2.83 2.33
CA VAL A 37 -10.12 2.78 3.55
C VAL A 37 -11.58 2.91 3.19
N VAL A 38 -12.45 2.22 3.92
CA VAL A 38 -13.89 2.48 3.86
C VAL A 38 -14.12 3.92 4.32
N PRO A 39 -14.75 4.81 3.53
CA PRO A 39 -15.19 6.09 4.02
C PRO A 39 -16.12 5.84 5.22
N LEU A 40 -15.73 6.28 6.42
CA LEU A 40 -16.71 6.39 7.48
C LEU A 40 -17.79 7.35 6.96
N ARG A 41 -19.02 6.86 6.87
CA ARG A 41 -20.19 7.72 6.66
C ARG A 41 -20.30 8.61 7.88
N ASN A 42 -19.72 9.79 7.81
CA ASN A 42 -20.01 10.85 8.77
C ASN A 42 -21.31 11.50 8.28
N ASP A 43 -22.42 11.15 8.93
CA ASP A 43 -23.67 11.90 8.82
C ASP A 43 -23.54 13.18 9.66
N ASP A 44 -22.61 14.07 9.32
CA ASP A 44 -22.51 15.38 9.96
C ASP A 44 -22.18 16.43 8.89
N HIS A 45 -23.14 17.34 8.69
CA HIS A 45 -23.03 18.52 7.86
C HIS A 45 -21.86 19.38 8.33
N GLU A 46 -20.87 19.65 7.47
CA GLU A 46 -20.27 20.98 7.35
C GLU A 46 -19.42 21.12 6.07
N ALA A 47 -19.75 22.16 5.31
CA ALA A 47 -19.16 22.49 4.02
C ALA A 47 -17.79 23.17 4.19
N GLY A 48 -16.81 22.80 3.35
CA GLY A 48 -15.56 23.57 3.29
C GLY A 48 -14.42 22.95 2.49
N ASN A 49 -14.50 23.02 1.17
CA ASN A 49 -13.37 23.08 0.22
C ASN A 49 -12.35 21.91 0.19
N ALA A 50 -12.72 20.81 -0.45
CA ALA A 50 -11.76 19.96 -1.15
C ALA A 50 -11.78 20.33 -2.65
N VAL A 51 -10.66 20.86 -3.16
CA VAL A 51 -10.46 21.14 -4.58
C VAL A 51 -10.51 19.82 -5.35
N VAL A 52 -11.63 19.59 -6.02
CA VAL A 52 -11.84 18.52 -7.00
C VAL A 52 -11.03 18.86 -8.25
N SER A 53 -9.95 18.13 -8.52
CA SER A 53 -9.43 18.04 -9.89
C SER A 53 -10.35 17.13 -10.69
N GLN A 54 -11.18 17.76 -11.51
CA GLN A 54 -12.02 17.12 -12.51
C GLN A 54 -11.15 16.44 -13.57
N ASN A 55 -11.43 15.16 -13.82
CA ASN A 55 -11.56 14.61 -15.18
C ASN A 55 -12.09 13.16 -15.11
N GLY A 56 -13.34 12.98 -15.55
CA GLY A 56 -13.82 11.81 -16.28
C GLY A 56 -14.08 10.52 -15.50
N ASP A 57 -15.33 10.34 -15.07
CA ASP A 57 -16.07 9.08 -15.05
C ASP A 57 -15.39 7.81 -14.51
N ARG A 58 -15.40 7.69 -13.17
CA ARG A 58 -15.80 6.45 -12.50
C ARG A 58 -16.33 6.81 -11.11
N LYS A 59 -17.61 6.49 -10.90
CA LYS A 59 -18.31 6.55 -9.62
C LYS A 59 -17.39 5.96 -8.53
N SER A 60 -17.16 6.70 -7.45
CA SER A 60 -16.39 6.27 -6.25
C SER A 60 -17.00 5.06 -5.52
N SER A 61 -17.98 4.39 -6.11
CA SER A 61 -18.86 3.39 -5.50
C SER A 61 -18.54 1.94 -5.87
N ASP A 62 -17.39 1.64 -6.51
CA ASP A 62 -17.03 0.26 -6.89
C ASP A 62 -15.59 -0.13 -6.49
N LEU A 63 -14.93 0.68 -5.67
CA LEU A 63 -13.67 0.27 -5.06
C LEU A 63 -13.96 -0.67 -3.91
N VAL A 64 -13.90 -1.98 -4.18
CA VAL A 64 -13.95 -3.02 -3.14
C VAL A 64 -12.73 -2.81 -2.23
N VAL A 65 -12.97 -2.30 -1.03
CA VAL A 65 -11.91 -2.15 -0.03
C VAL A 65 -11.51 -3.55 0.43
N PRO A 66 -10.23 -3.94 0.30
CA PRO A 66 -9.75 -5.23 0.74
C PRO A 66 -9.74 -5.33 2.26
N ASP A 67 -9.84 -6.55 2.80
CA ASP A 67 -9.80 -6.76 4.25
C ASP A 67 -8.38 -6.57 4.81
N ALA A 68 -7.37 -6.87 3.98
CA ALA A 68 -5.98 -6.56 4.21
C ALA A 68 -5.28 -6.15 2.91
N SER A 69 -4.35 -5.20 3.03
CA SER A 69 -3.45 -4.82 1.94
C SER A 69 -1.99 -4.94 2.36
N LEU A 70 -1.14 -5.46 1.48
CA LEU A 70 0.30 -5.43 1.65
C LEU A 70 0.88 -4.24 0.88
N LEU A 71 1.56 -3.32 1.58
CA LEU A 71 2.24 -2.18 0.98
C LEU A 71 3.74 -2.43 0.98
N CYS A 72 4.35 -2.52 -0.20
CA CYS A 72 5.79 -2.69 -0.37
C CYS A 72 6.40 -1.38 -0.91
N LEU A 73 7.06 -0.62 -0.04
CA LEU A 73 7.61 0.70 -0.35
C LEU A 73 9.07 0.58 -0.81
N SER A 74 9.38 1.15 -1.98
CA SER A 74 10.73 1.18 -2.56
C SER A 74 11.14 2.59 -2.96
N PHE A 75 12.15 3.14 -2.29
CA PHE A 75 12.66 4.49 -2.60
C PHE A 75 13.76 4.51 -3.66
N ARG A 76 14.36 3.35 -3.94
CA ARG A 76 15.33 3.15 -5.02
C ARG A 76 15.09 1.84 -5.73
N ALA A 77 15.51 1.77 -7.00
CA ALA A 77 15.43 0.56 -7.79
C ALA A 77 16.14 -0.65 -7.14
N SER A 78 17.21 -0.41 -6.36
CA SER A 78 17.91 -1.46 -5.61
C SER A 78 17.03 -2.18 -4.58
N SER A 79 15.96 -1.53 -4.10
CA SER A 79 15.00 -2.11 -3.14
C SER A 79 13.85 -2.87 -3.80
N HIS A 80 13.72 -2.85 -5.14
CA HIS A 80 12.64 -3.58 -5.83
C HIS A 80 12.72 -5.09 -5.60
N LYS A 81 13.92 -5.67 -5.68
CA LYS A 81 14.12 -7.11 -5.39
C LYS A 81 13.80 -7.45 -3.93
N MET A 82 13.99 -6.49 -3.02
CA MET A 82 13.58 -6.66 -1.63
C MET A 82 12.06 -6.73 -1.55
N ALA A 83 11.35 -5.74 -2.13
CA ALA A 83 9.89 -5.74 -2.19
C ALA A 83 9.31 -7.03 -2.81
N GLU A 84 9.89 -7.51 -3.92
CA GLU A 84 9.48 -8.76 -4.58
C GLU A 84 9.65 -10.00 -3.72
N SER A 85 10.69 -10.04 -2.86
CA SER A 85 10.87 -11.15 -1.92
C SER A 85 9.76 -11.28 -0.88
N TRP A 86 8.94 -10.23 -0.71
CA TRP A 86 7.75 -10.25 0.14
C TRP A 86 6.46 -10.39 -0.67
N SER A 87 6.30 -9.58 -1.71
CA SER A 87 5.04 -9.48 -2.45
C SER A 87 4.69 -10.77 -3.19
N LEU A 88 5.66 -11.42 -3.83
CA LEU A 88 5.39 -12.61 -4.63
C LEU A 88 4.97 -13.81 -3.75
N PRO A 89 5.70 -14.19 -2.69
CA PRO A 89 5.27 -15.29 -1.82
C PRO A 89 3.96 -14.98 -1.09
N PHE A 90 3.69 -13.71 -0.77
CA PHE A 90 2.44 -13.30 -0.15
C PHE A 90 1.25 -13.43 -1.11
N LEU A 91 1.40 -13.02 -2.38
CA LEU A 91 0.38 -13.23 -3.40
C LEU A 91 0.12 -14.72 -3.62
N ASP A 92 1.18 -15.53 -3.73
CA ASP A 92 1.04 -16.97 -3.90
C ASP A 92 0.23 -17.60 -2.75
N ALA A 93 0.47 -17.16 -1.50
CA ALA A 93 -0.24 -17.65 -0.33
C ALA A 93 -1.74 -17.26 -0.28
N PHE A 94 -2.13 -16.15 -0.91
CA PHE A 94 -3.47 -15.57 -0.76
C PHE A 94 -4.25 -15.37 -2.07
N SER A 95 -3.69 -15.77 -3.21
CA SER A 95 -4.25 -15.60 -4.55
C SER A 95 -5.71 -16.08 -4.67
N SER A 96 -6.07 -17.13 -3.94
CA SER A 96 -7.41 -17.73 -3.92
C SER A 96 -8.44 -16.99 -3.04
N THR A 97 -8.02 -16.07 -2.17
CA THR A 97 -8.90 -15.49 -1.13
C THR A 97 -9.65 -14.24 -1.61
N GLY A 98 -9.27 -13.64 -2.75
CA GLY A 98 -9.98 -12.53 -3.42
C GLY A 98 -9.96 -11.16 -2.70
N ASN A 99 -9.89 -11.14 -1.37
CA ASN A 99 -10.01 -9.94 -0.53
C ASN A 99 -8.68 -9.29 -0.13
N ILE A 100 -7.59 -9.63 -0.83
CA ILE A 100 -6.24 -9.07 -0.61
C ILE A 100 -5.81 -8.27 -1.82
N GLN A 101 -5.11 -7.17 -1.54
CA GLN A 101 -4.42 -6.38 -2.55
C GLN A 101 -2.96 -6.16 -2.13
N VAL A 102 -2.05 -6.24 -3.09
CA VAL A 102 -0.64 -5.90 -2.90
C VAL A 102 -0.33 -4.66 -3.72
N TYR A 103 0.29 -3.67 -3.07
CA TYR A 103 0.75 -2.44 -3.69
C TYR A 103 2.26 -2.35 -3.59
N GLU A 104 2.95 -2.49 -4.72
CA GLU A 104 4.36 -2.19 -4.82
C GLU A 104 4.52 -0.72 -5.22
N VAL A 105 4.92 0.10 -4.26
CA VAL A 105 5.01 1.55 -4.42
C VAL A 105 6.46 1.95 -4.65
N SER A 106 6.76 2.46 -5.85
CA SER A 106 8.06 3.05 -6.16
C SER A 106 8.02 4.57 -6.02
N PHE A 107 8.91 5.13 -5.21
CA PHE A 107 9.01 6.58 -5.01
C PHE A 107 9.94 7.19 -6.05
N ILE A 108 9.47 8.24 -6.72
CA ILE A 108 10.20 8.94 -7.78
C ILE A 108 10.42 10.38 -7.34
N ASP A 109 11.66 10.65 -6.91
CA ASP A 109 12.14 11.95 -6.49
C ASP A 109 12.87 12.66 -7.65
N ILE A 110 12.12 12.94 -8.72
CA ILE A 110 12.63 13.67 -9.88
C ILE A 110 11.85 14.98 -9.99
N TRP A 111 12.50 16.08 -9.58
CA TRP A 111 11.98 17.44 -9.77
C TRP A 111 11.54 17.66 -11.23
N LEU A 112 12.37 17.24 -12.20
CA LEU A 112 12.15 17.50 -13.63
C LEU A 112 10.86 16.90 -14.21
N LEU A 113 10.19 16.01 -13.47
CA LEU A 113 8.87 15.50 -13.80
C LEU A 113 7.75 16.49 -13.42
N SER A 114 8.01 17.78 -13.14
CA SER A 114 6.95 18.74 -12.81
C SER A 114 5.86 18.85 -13.89
N SER A 115 6.19 18.59 -15.16
CA SER A 115 5.22 18.55 -16.26
C SER A 115 4.49 17.21 -16.34
N SER A 116 3.16 17.27 -16.40
CA SER A 116 2.27 16.11 -16.54
C SER A 116 2.53 15.27 -17.79
N LEU A 117 3.08 15.86 -18.85
CA LEU A 117 3.40 15.16 -20.10
C LEU A 117 4.60 14.21 -19.94
N TRP A 118 5.68 14.66 -19.29
CA TRP A 118 6.85 13.83 -19.04
C TRP A 118 6.56 12.73 -18.03
N ARG A 119 5.72 12.98 -17.01
CA ARG A 119 5.21 11.94 -16.11
C ARG A 119 4.51 10.82 -16.88
N ARG A 120 3.58 11.19 -17.77
CA ARG A 120 2.84 10.23 -18.60
C ARG A 120 3.78 9.45 -19.53
N ALA A 121 4.76 10.12 -20.12
CA ALA A 121 5.76 9.46 -20.97
C ALA A 121 6.58 8.45 -20.17
N LEU A 122 7.10 8.83 -18.99
CA LEU A 122 7.83 7.93 -18.09
C LEU A 122 6.99 6.69 -17.76
N LEU A 123 5.75 6.90 -17.29
CA LEU A 123 4.83 5.82 -16.88
C LEU A 123 4.57 4.77 -17.98
N LYS A 124 4.65 5.15 -19.26
CA LYS A 124 4.51 4.19 -20.38
C LYS A 124 5.62 3.14 -20.39
N PHE A 125 6.82 3.49 -19.94
CA PHE A 125 8.00 2.63 -19.88
C PHE A 125 8.21 1.96 -18.53
N MET A 126 7.36 2.26 -17.54
CA MET A 126 7.49 1.72 -16.19
C MET A 126 6.95 0.30 -16.08
N ARG A 127 7.35 -0.40 -15.01
CA ARG A 127 6.96 -1.77 -14.73
C ARG A 127 5.44 -1.89 -14.59
N ARG A 128 4.91 -2.96 -15.16
CA ARG A 128 3.52 -3.40 -15.03
C ARG A 128 3.49 -4.75 -14.36
N SER A 129 2.33 -5.09 -13.83
CA SER A 129 2.00 -6.43 -13.36
C SER A 129 0.80 -6.92 -14.16
N ASP A 130 0.83 -8.18 -14.54
CA ASP A 130 -0.30 -8.83 -15.20
C ASP A 130 -1.27 -9.47 -14.19
N ASP A 131 -0.83 -9.59 -12.93
CA ASP A 131 -1.65 -10.08 -11.82
C ASP A 131 -2.60 -8.96 -11.31
N PRO A 132 -3.94 -9.19 -11.32
CA PRO A 132 -4.94 -8.23 -10.86
C PRO A 132 -4.81 -7.83 -9.38
N GLN A 133 -4.25 -8.68 -8.53
CA GLN A 133 -4.06 -8.40 -7.09
C GLN A 133 -2.74 -7.70 -6.80
N ARG A 134 -1.84 -7.62 -7.80
CA ARG A 134 -0.53 -6.99 -7.68
C ARG A 134 -0.49 -5.66 -8.43
N ASN A 135 -0.59 -4.58 -7.68
CA ASN A 135 -0.61 -3.22 -8.20
C ASN A 135 0.79 -2.60 -8.13
N VAL A 136 1.43 -2.39 -9.28
CA VAL A 136 2.68 -1.63 -9.35
C VAL A 136 2.33 -0.15 -9.57
N VAL A 137 2.65 0.68 -8.57
CA VAL A 137 2.23 2.08 -8.51
C VAL A 137 3.40 2.99 -8.14
N TYR A 138 3.27 4.28 -8.47
CA TYR A 138 4.34 5.25 -8.38
C TYR A 138 3.90 6.46 -7.56
N SER A 139 4.75 6.89 -6.62
CA SER A 139 4.51 8.10 -5.85
C SER A 139 5.57 9.15 -6.18
N PHE A 140 5.14 10.34 -6.59
CA PHE A 140 6.03 11.40 -7.07
C PHE A 140 6.10 12.56 -6.08
N GLY A 141 7.29 13.11 -5.83
CA GLY A 141 7.49 14.22 -4.88
C GLY A 141 8.64 13.96 -3.91
N ASP A 142 8.81 14.85 -2.92
CA ASP A 142 9.93 14.82 -1.96
C ASP A 142 9.75 13.85 -0.77
N HIS A 143 8.51 13.41 -0.54
CA HIS A 143 8.06 12.43 0.46
C HIS A 143 8.71 12.58 1.84
N TYR A 144 9.16 13.79 2.20
CA TYR A 144 9.97 14.02 3.38
C TYR A 144 9.15 13.78 4.65
N TYR A 145 7.99 14.45 4.74
CA TYR A 145 7.07 14.29 5.87
C TYR A 145 6.46 12.90 5.96
N PHE A 146 6.22 12.25 4.81
CA PHE A 146 5.76 10.87 4.75
C PHE A 146 6.78 9.92 5.39
N ARG A 147 8.05 10.03 4.99
CA ARG A 147 9.14 9.24 5.56
C ARG A 147 9.31 9.45 7.06
N GLN A 148 9.17 10.69 7.53
CA GLN A 148 9.29 11.01 8.95
C GLN A 148 8.22 10.30 9.80
N LYS A 149 6.96 10.27 9.33
CA LYS A 149 5.85 9.60 10.03
C LYS A 149 6.08 8.09 10.18
N LEU A 150 6.69 7.45 9.19
CA LEU A 150 6.99 6.02 9.18
C LEU A 150 8.43 5.69 9.66
N ARG A 151 9.17 6.69 10.15
CA ARG A 151 10.58 6.53 10.60
C ARG A 151 11.50 5.91 9.53
N ILE A 152 11.24 6.21 8.26
CA ILE A 152 12.02 5.73 7.13
C ILE A 152 13.30 6.55 7.00
N ILE A 153 14.43 5.95 7.35
CA ILE A 153 15.75 6.59 7.30
C ILE A 153 16.60 6.10 6.12
N ASN A 154 16.57 4.81 5.80
CA ASN A 154 17.39 4.24 4.73
C ASN A 154 16.56 4.06 3.46
N LEU A 155 16.87 4.81 2.41
CA LEU A 155 16.17 4.75 1.13
C LEU A 155 16.61 3.58 0.23
N LEU A 156 17.68 2.88 0.62
CA LEU A 156 18.15 1.69 -0.08
C LEU A 156 17.41 0.42 0.36
N THR A 157 16.66 0.50 1.46
CA THR A 157 15.92 -0.60 2.05
C THR A 157 14.45 -0.53 1.62
N GLY A 158 13.87 -1.68 1.26
CA GLY A 158 12.43 -1.80 1.06
C GLY A 158 11.71 -1.90 2.40
N TYR A 159 10.55 -1.27 2.54
CA TYR A 159 9.73 -1.31 3.76
C TYR A 159 8.38 -1.93 3.46
N ILE A 160 7.91 -2.80 4.35
CA ILE A 160 6.74 -3.63 4.14
C ILE A 160 5.75 -3.36 5.25
N TYR A 161 4.51 -3.07 4.90
CA TYR A 161 3.44 -2.79 5.85
C TYR A 161 2.23 -3.64 5.49
N LEU A 162 1.75 -4.44 6.44
CA LEU A 162 0.42 -5.03 6.36
C LEU A 162 -0.56 -4.02 6.93
N VAL A 163 -1.57 -3.66 6.16
CA VAL A 163 -2.56 -2.64 6.53
C VAL A 163 -3.94 -3.29 6.53
N ASP A 164 -4.72 -3.05 7.59
CA ASP A 164 -6.11 -3.53 7.64
C ASP A 164 -7.06 -2.65 6.82
N ARG A 165 -8.31 -3.12 6.66
CA ARG A 165 -9.42 -2.39 6.02
C ARG A 165 -9.66 -0.97 6.54
N LEU A 166 -9.23 -0.65 7.76
CA LEU A 166 -9.35 0.67 8.38
C LEU A 166 -8.13 1.57 8.13
N GLY A 167 -7.16 1.10 7.34
CA GLY A 167 -5.96 1.85 7.00
C GLY A 167 -4.92 1.86 8.11
N ARG A 168 -4.98 0.94 9.08
CA ARG A 168 -4.03 0.87 10.19
C ARG A 168 -2.96 -0.16 9.92
N VAL A 169 -1.74 0.14 10.33
CA VAL A 169 -0.60 -0.76 10.21
C VAL A 169 -0.74 -1.87 11.26
N ARG A 170 -0.79 -3.11 10.79
CA ARG A 170 -0.98 -4.33 11.61
C ARG A 170 0.26 -5.21 11.66
N TRP A 171 1.21 -4.99 10.78
CA TRP A 171 2.49 -5.68 10.75
C TRP A 171 3.49 -4.85 9.94
N GLU A 172 4.78 -4.95 10.29
CA GLU A 172 5.85 -4.19 9.66
C GLU A 172 7.08 -5.07 9.44
N GLY A 173 7.76 -4.88 8.32
CA GLY A 173 9.01 -5.54 7.95
C GLY A 173 9.89 -4.64 7.09
N SER A 174 11.16 -5.01 6.92
CA SER A 174 12.10 -4.25 6.09
C SER A 174 13.21 -5.13 5.51
N GLY A 175 13.81 -4.70 4.40
CA GLY A 175 14.88 -5.44 3.75
C GLY A 175 14.36 -6.62 2.93
N SER A 176 15.20 -7.63 2.71
CA SER A 176 14.81 -8.87 2.04
C SER A 176 14.13 -9.81 3.03
N ALA A 177 13.09 -10.50 2.60
CA ALA A 177 12.33 -11.40 3.46
C ALA A 177 13.15 -12.60 3.91
N THR A 178 13.05 -12.96 5.19
CA THR A 178 13.40 -14.31 5.67
C THR A 178 12.17 -15.22 5.72
N GLN A 179 12.40 -16.53 5.78
CA GLN A 179 11.31 -17.50 5.84
C GLN A 179 10.45 -17.32 7.11
N GLU A 180 11.07 -17.00 8.24
CA GLU A 180 10.36 -16.74 9.51
C GLU A 180 9.47 -15.50 9.42
N GLU A 181 9.96 -14.45 8.76
CA GLU A 181 9.22 -13.20 8.59
C GLU A 181 8.05 -13.39 7.62
N LEU A 182 8.23 -14.16 6.55
CA LEU A 182 7.14 -14.55 5.65
C LEU A 182 6.07 -15.35 6.40
N SER A 183 6.47 -16.33 7.21
CA SER A 183 5.52 -17.10 8.03
C SER A 183 4.76 -16.21 9.01
N SER A 184 5.43 -15.25 9.66
CA SER A 184 4.77 -14.29 10.55
C SER A 184 3.79 -13.37 9.79
N LEU A 185 4.22 -12.83 8.64
CA LEU A 185 3.39 -11.97 7.80
C LEU A 185 2.11 -12.70 7.37
N THR A 186 2.25 -13.92 6.84
CA THR A 186 1.11 -14.74 6.39
C THR A 186 0.18 -15.06 7.56
N ALA A 187 0.72 -15.46 8.73
CA ALA A 187 -0.12 -15.71 9.90
C ALA A 187 -0.90 -14.46 10.35
N CYS A 188 -0.28 -13.28 10.35
CA CYS A 188 -0.93 -12.02 10.69
C CYS A 188 -2.01 -11.64 9.67
N ALA A 189 -1.75 -11.87 8.37
CA ALA A 189 -2.73 -11.61 7.32
C ALA A 189 -3.93 -12.54 7.41
N SER A 190 -3.74 -13.84 7.69
CA SER A 190 -4.86 -14.77 7.92
C SER A 190 -5.79 -14.30 9.05
N VAL A 191 -5.23 -13.81 10.16
CA VAL A 191 -6.03 -13.24 11.26
C VAL A 191 -6.91 -12.06 10.80
N LEU A 192 -6.39 -11.19 9.93
CA LEU A 192 -7.18 -10.07 9.39
C LEU A 192 -8.29 -10.53 8.44
N LEU A 193 -8.01 -11.53 7.60
CA LEU A 193 -9.00 -12.07 6.66
C LEU A 193 -10.12 -12.81 7.37
N ASP A 194 -9.82 -13.60 8.39
CA ASP A 194 -10.82 -14.35 9.14
C ASP A 194 -11.71 -13.41 9.98
N ALA A 195 -11.13 -12.34 10.54
CA ALA A 195 -11.90 -11.26 11.15
C ALA A 195 -12.79 -10.51 10.14
N GLY A 196 -12.37 -10.40 8.88
CA GLY A 196 -13.17 -9.83 7.79
C GLY A 196 -14.38 -10.69 7.43
N LYS A 197 -14.20 -12.01 7.28
CA LYS A 197 -15.28 -12.98 6.99
C LYS A 197 -16.37 -12.95 8.06
N THR A 198 -15.97 -13.02 9.34
CA THR A 198 -16.92 -13.01 10.46
C THR A 198 -17.83 -11.77 10.46
N ARG A 199 -17.32 -10.61 10.01
CA ARG A 199 -18.12 -9.36 9.91
C ARG A 199 -19.08 -9.31 8.73
N LEU A 200 -18.86 -10.15 7.71
CA LEU A 200 -19.77 -10.29 6.57
C LEU A 200 -20.93 -11.24 6.90
N ASP A 201 -20.69 -12.26 7.73
CA ASP A 201 -21.72 -13.21 8.15
C ASP A 201 -22.73 -12.62 9.16
N ASP A 202 -22.34 -11.56 9.90
CA ASP A 202 -23.19 -10.84 10.86
C ASP A 202 -24.07 -9.73 10.23
N LYS A 203 -24.02 -9.54 8.90
CA LYS A 203 -24.80 -8.53 8.16
C LYS A 203 -25.88 -9.13 7.27
#